data_AF-A0A7J5EH08-F1
#
_entry.id   AF-A0A7J5EH08-F1
#
_cell.length_a   1.000
_cell.length_b   1.000
_cell.length_c   1.000
_cell.angle_alpha   90.00
_cell.angle_beta   90.00
_cell.angle_gamma   90.00
#
_symmetry.space_group_name_H-M   'P 1'
#
loop_
_entity.id
_entity.type
_entity.pdbx_description
1 polymer ?
#
loop_
_entity_poly.entity_id
_entity_poly.type
_entity_poly.pdbx_seq_one_letter_code
_entity_poly.pdbx_strand_id
1 'polypeptide(L)'
;MSWSAACALLMAAALAAGAGCKAKEKEEAGGGLRERKDLMTPQEKKRGEDACNAYVTQLCACAAAKPDDAALAERCELKKAKPEALGLLLGVIEDPKSSDDSVLRAHVEARKLIAKCFEEAAGLPAMGCR
;
A
#
# COMPACT_ATOMS: atom_id res chain seq x y z
N MET A 1 41.48 -27.10 -25.90
CA MET A 1 41.75 -27.62 -27.26
C MET A 1 40.94 -28.89 -27.43
N SER A 2 40.02 -28.90 -28.41
CA SER A 2 39.38 -30.01 -29.13
C SER A 2 38.90 -31.26 -28.36
N TRP A 3 37.80 -31.93 -28.67
CA TRP A 3 36.83 -31.85 -29.77
C TRP A 3 35.61 -32.70 -29.38
N SER A 4 34.48 -32.38 -30.01
CA SER A 4 33.20 -33.06 -29.97
C SER A 4 33.23 -34.51 -30.47
N ALA A 5 32.46 -35.39 -29.80
CA ALA A 5 31.68 -36.53 -30.34
C ALA A 5 31.09 -37.26 -29.11
N ALA A 6 29.82 -37.63 -28.99
CA ALA A 6 28.89 -38.05 -30.00
C ALA A 6 27.43 -37.71 -29.59
N CYS A 7 26.74 -37.02 -30.49
CA CYS A 7 25.31 -37.19 -30.70
C CYS A 7 25.06 -38.60 -31.25
N ALA A 8 24.16 -39.37 -30.63
CA ALA A 8 23.22 -40.24 -31.33
C ALA A 8 22.45 -41.05 -30.28
N LEU A 9 21.27 -40.57 -29.91
CA LEU A 9 20.10 -41.37 -29.54
C LEU A 9 18.92 -40.40 -29.38
N LEU A 10 18.49 -39.89 -30.53
CA LEU A 10 17.21 -39.22 -30.72
C LEU A 10 16.35 -40.14 -31.59
N MET A 11 15.04 -40.05 -31.36
CA MET A 11 13.91 -40.59 -32.16
C MET A 11 13.39 -41.96 -31.76
N ALA A 12 12.31 -41.99 -30.97
CA ALA A 12 11.00 -42.53 -31.41
C ALA A 12 10.01 -42.64 -30.23
N ALA A 13 9.31 -41.55 -29.92
CA ALA A 13 8.01 -41.62 -29.24
C ALA A 13 7.19 -40.39 -29.62
N ALA A 14 6.86 -40.30 -30.91
CA ALA A 14 5.92 -39.34 -31.44
C ALA A 14 4.50 -39.95 -31.40
N LEU A 15 3.53 -39.13 -31.00
CA LEU A 15 2.15 -39.14 -31.48
C LEU A 15 1.23 -40.26 -31.00
N ALA A 16 0.68 -40.07 -29.79
CA ALA A 16 -0.70 -40.43 -29.49
C ALA A 16 -1.47 -39.13 -29.19
N ALA A 17 -1.83 -38.42 -30.26
CA ALA A 17 -2.83 -37.37 -30.25
C ALA A 17 -4.19 -38.01 -30.54
N GLY A 18 -5.20 -37.76 -29.71
CA GLY A 18 -6.59 -38.08 -30.04
C GLY A 18 -7.54 -38.01 -28.86
N ALA A 19 -8.45 -37.04 -28.90
CA ALA A 19 -9.64 -36.86 -28.06
C ALA A 19 -9.41 -36.37 -26.61
N GLY A 20 -9.22 -35.05 -26.45
CA GLY A 20 -9.29 -34.43 -25.14
C GLY A 20 -9.06 -32.92 -25.08
N CYS A 21 -9.39 -32.16 -26.12
CA CYS A 21 -9.59 -30.71 -25.99
C CYS A 21 -10.80 -30.46 -25.08
N LYS A 22 -10.61 -30.52 -23.77
CA LYS A 22 -11.35 -29.62 -22.88
C LYS A 22 -10.55 -28.35 -22.85
N ALA A 23 -11.05 -27.36 -23.61
CA ALA A 23 -10.89 -25.98 -23.23
C ALA A 23 -11.14 -25.93 -21.72
N LYS A 24 -10.07 -25.72 -20.93
CA LYS A 24 -10.27 -25.13 -19.63
C LYS A 24 -10.78 -23.74 -19.94
N GLU A 25 -12.10 -23.68 -19.88
CA GLU A 25 -12.87 -22.49 -19.59
C GLU A 25 -11.98 -21.54 -18.84
N LYS A 26 -11.91 -20.33 -19.41
CA LYS A 26 -11.71 -19.08 -18.72
C LYS A 26 -12.37 -19.21 -17.36
N GLU A 27 -11.63 -19.74 -16.40
CA GLU A 27 -11.94 -19.63 -15.00
C GLU A 27 -11.93 -18.14 -14.83
N GLU A 28 -13.14 -17.59 -14.72
CA GLU A 28 -13.29 -16.19 -14.45
C GLU A 28 -12.34 -15.95 -13.29
N ALA A 29 -11.34 -15.11 -13.52
CA ALA A 29 -10.67 -14.40 -12.46
C ALA A 29 -11.68 -13.44 -11.81
N GLY A 30 -12.87 -13.94 -11.47
CA GLY A 30 -13.71 -13.53 -10.36
C GLY A 30 -13.12 -14.11 -9.08
N GLY A 31 -11.80 -14.03 -8.92
CA GLY A 31 -11.25 -13.68 -7.62
C GLY A 31 -11.64 -12.23 -7.38
N GLY A 32 -12.93 -11.97 -7.18
CA GLY A 32 -13.38 -10.70 -6.64
C GLY A 32 -12.49 -10.44 -5.44
N LEU A 33 -11.94 -9.22 -5.36
CA LEU A 33 -11.20 -8.78 -4.18
C LEU A 33 -11.87 -9.43 -2.97
N ARG A 34 -11.12 -10.20 -2.16
CA ARG A 34 -11.54 -10.60 -0.80
C ARG A 34 -12.39 -9.46 -0.27
N GLU A 35 -13.67 -9.73 0.04
CA GLU A 35 -14.72 -8.71 0.19
C GLU A 35 -14.11 -7.44 0.79
N ARG A 36 -14.29 -6.25 0.19
CA ARG A 36 -13.55 -5.01 0.55
C ARG A 36 -13.32 -4.78 2.06
N LYS A 37 -14.23 -5.29 2.90
CA LYS A 37 -14.14 -5.41 4.36
C LYS A 37 -12.85 -6.09 4.89
N ASP A 38 -12.15 -6.87 4.08
CA ASP A 38 -10.96 -7.64 4.44
C ASP A 38 -9.66 -6.86 4.20
N LEU A 39 -9.71 -5.71 3.50
CA LEU A 39 -8.52 -4.95 3.16
C LEU A 39 -7.91 -4.25 4.39
N MET A 40 -8.74 -3.59 5.19
CA MET A 40 -8.32 -2.92 6.43
C MET A 40 -9.36 -3.09 7.52
N THR A 41 -8.93 -3.55 8.69
CA THR A 41 -9.83 -3.67 9.84
C THR A 41 -10.23 -2.29 10.36
N PRO A 42 -11.40 -2.14 11.01
CA PRO A 42 -11.77 -0.88 11.66
C PRO A 42 -10.71 -0.40 12.67
N GLN A 43 -10.08 -1.33 13.38
CA GLN A 43 -9.03 -1.02 14.34
C GLN A 43 -7.76 -0.48 13.66
N GLU A 44 -7.38 -1.04 12.51
CA GLU A 44 -6.25 -0.54 11.73
C GLU A 44 -6.49 0.90 11.24
N LYS A 45 -7.68 1.16 10.69
CA LYS A 45 -8.09 2.50 10.23
C LYS A 45 -8.03 3.52 11.36
N LYS A 46 -8.69 3.21 12.48
CA LYS A 46 -8.70 4.08 13.66
C LYS A 46 -7.29 4.36 14.18
N ARG A 47 -6.44 3.32 14.30
CA ARG A 47 -5.06 3.49 14.77
C ARG A 47 -4.25 4.38 13.83
N GLY A 48 -4.49 4.29 12.53
CA GLY A 48 -3.87 5.13 11.52
C GLY A 48 -4.30 6.60 11.60
N GLU A 49 -5.60 6.84 11.72
CA GLU A 49 -6.17 8.17 11.91
C GLU A 49 -5.64 8.83 13.19
N ASP A 50 -5.68 8.10 14.31
CA ASP A 50 -5.17 8.57 15.59
C ASP A 50 -3.68 8.93 15.50
N ALA A 51 -2.88 8.12 14.80
CA ALA A 51 -1.44 8.37 14.61
C ALA A 51 -1.16 9.61 13.76
N CYS A 52 -1.86 9.78 12.63
CA CYS A 52 -1.67 10.96 11.78
C CYS A 52 -2.14 12.24 12.47
N ASN A 53 -3.26 12.19 13.20
CA ASN A 53 -3.74 13.31 14.00
C ASN A 53 -2.74 13.67 15.11
N ALA A 54 -2.32 12.70 15.91
CA ALA A 54 -1.37 12.92 16.99
C ALA A 54 -0.04 13.52 16.50
N TYR A 55 0.50 12.99 15.40
CA TYR A 55 1.71 13.51 14.77
C TYR A 55 1.58 15.00 14.43
N VAL A 56 0.52 15.38 13.71
CA VAL A 56 0.31 16.77 13.28
C VAL A 56 0.08 17.67 14.49
N THR A 57 -0.72 17.25 15.45
CA THR A 57 -0.97 18.00 16.68
C THR A 57 0.33 18.28 17.43
N GLN A 58 1.17 17.27 17.65
CA GLN A 58 2.44 17.42 18.37
C GLN A 58 3.44 18.29 17.59
N LEU A 59 3.57 18.07 16.27
CA LEU A 59 4.42 18.87 15.41
C LEU A 59 4.03 20.35 15.46
N CYS A 60 2.75 20.66 15.30
CA CYS A 60 2.26 22.02 15.27
C CYS A 60 2.29 22.69 16.65
N ALA A 61 2.05 21.95 17.74
CA ALA A 61 2.28 22.46 19.09
C ALA A 61 3.76 22.81 19.32
N CYS A 62 4.68 21.96 18.84
CA CYS A 62 6.11 22.23 18.91
C CYS A 62 6.52 23.45 18.09
N ALA A 63 5.97 23.61 16.88
CA ALA A 63 6.18 24.80 16.05
C ALA A 63 5.72 26.08 16.76
N ALA A 64 4.54 26.05 17.37
CA ALA A 64 4.01 27.18 18.13
C ALA A 64 4.87 27.53 19.35
N ALA A 65 5.51 26.55 19.98
CA ALA A 65 6.43 26.76 21.11
C ALA A 65 7.81 27.30 20.68
N LYS A 66 8.15 27.26 19.39
CA LYS A 66 9.42 27.72 18.81
C LYS A 66 9.14 28.70 17.65
N PRO A 67 8.58 29.89 17.92
CA PRO A 67 8.15 30.81 16.88
C PRO A 67 9.29 31.31 15.97
N ASP A 68 10.53 31.29 16.46
CA ASP A 68 11.72 31.68 15.69
C ASP A 68 12.22 30.57 14.73
N ASP A 69 11.67 29.36 14.80
CA ASP A 69 12.01 28.24 13.91
C ASP A 69 11.02 28.18 12.73
N ALA A 70 11.28 29.01 11.72
CA ALA A 70 10.45 29.09 10.51
C ALA A 70 10.34 27.75 9.76
N ALA A 71 11.38 26.91 9.81
CA ALA A 71 11.39 25.61 9.15
C ALA A 71 10.43 24.63 9.84
N LEU A 72 10.33 24.70 11.17
CA LEU A 72 9.37 23.90 11.93
C LEU A 72 7.93 24.37 11.71
N ALA A 73 7.71 25.69 11.60
CA ALA A 73 6.41 26.26 11.24
C ALA A 73 5.95 25.81 9.84
N GLU A 74 6.81 25.93 8.83
CA GLU A 74 6.51 25.46 7.46
C GLU A 74 6.21 23.95 7.45
N ARG A 75 7.00 23.16 8.19
CA ARG A 75 6.76 21.73 8.31
C ARG A 75 5.41 21.42 8.92
N CYS A 76 4.99 22.13 9.96
CA CYS A 76 3.64 22.00 10.52
C CYS A 76 2.57 22.26 9.44
N GLU A 77 2.64 23.38 8.72
CA GLU A 77 1.63 23.73 7.70
C GLU A 77 1.52 22.67 6.60
N LEU A 78 2.64 22.19 6.07
CA LEU A 78 2.65 21.15 5.04
C LEU A 78 2.07 19.81 5.53
N LYS A 79 2.22 19.51 6.82
CA LYS A 79 1.82 18.21 7.39
C LYS A 79 0.37 18.19 7.85
N LYS A 80 -0.29 19.34 8.04
CA LYS A 80 -1.71 19.43 8.39
C LYS A 80 -2.65 18.69 7.44
N ALA A 81 -2.27 18.54 6.16
CA ALA A 81 -3.08 17.82 5.18
C ALA A 81 -3.06 16.28 5.36
N LYS A 82 -2.19 15.72 6.20
CA LYS A 82 -2.04 14.26 6.34
C LYS A 82 -3.30 13.54 6.83
N PRO A 83 -3.99 14.00 7.88
CA PRO A 83 -5.21 13.34 8.33
C PRO A 83 -6.30 13.34 7.26
N GLU A 84 -6.48 14.46 6.56
CA GLU A 84 -7.43 14.57 5.46
C GLU A 84 -7.07 13.64 4.30
N ALA A 85 -5.80 13.60 3.90
CA ALA A 85 -5.32 12.69 2.87
C ALA A 85 -5.59 11.22 3.23
N LEU A 86 -5.41 10.82 4.49
CA LEU A 86 -5.77 9.49 4.95
C LEU A 86 -7.28 9.26 4.86
N GLY A 87 -8.08 10.22 5.33
CA GLY A 87 -9.54 10.14 5.25
C GLY A 87 -10.05 9.95 3.81
N LEU A 88 -9.48 10.65 2.84
CA LEU A 88 -9.82 10.48 1.42
C LEU A 88 -9.49 9.07 0.92
N LEU A 89 -8.31 8.54 1.26
CA LEU A 89 -7.92 7.18 0.87
C LEU A 89 -8.85 6.13 1.49
N LEU A 90 -9.20 6.28 2.77
CA LEU A 90 -10.15 5.41 3.45
C LEU A 90 -11.55 5.50 2.82
N GLY A 91 -11.98 6.71 2.47
CA GLY A 91 -13.24 6.93 1.75
C GLY A 91 -13.30 6.19 0.41
N VAL A 92 -12.21 6.20 -0.37
CA VAL A 92 -12.14 5.43 -1.63
C VAL A 92 -12.26 3.92 -1.39
N ILE A 93 -11.65 3.40 -0.32
CA ILE A 93 -11.72 1.97 0.04
C ILE A 93 -13.16 1.57 0.43
N GLU A 94 -13.87 2.46 1.13
CA GLU A 94 -15.21 2.21 1.67
C GLU A 94 -16.33 2.50 0.67
N ASP A 95 -16.10 3.35 -0.33
CA ASP A 95 -17.12 3.70 -1.32
C ASP A 95 -17.45 2.49 -2.20
N PRO A 96 -18.72 2.00 -2.19
CA PRO A 96 -19.15 0.91 -3.06
C PRO A 96 -19.00 1.21 -4.56
N LYS A 97 -18.93 2.49 -4.96
CA LYS A 97 -18.81 2.93 -6.35
C LYS A 97 -17.37 2.98 -6.86
N SER A 98 -16.37 2.88 -5.98
CA SER A 98 -14.96 2.83 -6.39
C SER A 98 -14.67 1.60 -7.24
N SER A 99 -13.82 1.74 -8.26
CA SER A 99 -13.30 0.60 -9.01
C SER A 99 -12.31 -0.20 -8.17
N ASP A 100 -12.14 -1.48 -8.49
CA ASP A 100 -11.25 -2.39 -7.77
C ASP A 100 -9.77 -1.95 -7.81
N ASP A 101 -9.30 -1.40 -8.93
CA ASP A 101 -7.94 -0.83 -9.03
C ASP A 101 -7.78 0.39 -8.11
N SER A 102 -8.77 1.29 -8.07
CA SER A 102 -8.75 2.45 -7.17
C SER A 102 -8.75 2.02 -5.70
N VAL A 103 -9.54 1.01 -5.34
CA VAL A 103 -9.58 0.45 -3.98
C VAL A 103 -8.22 -0.13 -3.59
N LEU A 104 -7.59 -0.93 -4.46
CA LEU A 104 -6.28 -1.52 -4.18
C LEU A 104 -5.18 -0.47 -4.05
N ARG A 105 -5.16 0.55 -4.92
CA ARG A 105 -4.21 1.66 -4.81
C ARG A 105 -4.44 2.45 -3.54
N ALA A 106 -5.68 2.82 -3.24
CA ALA A 106 -6.02 3.57 -2.04
C ALA A 106 -5.64 2.80 -0.78
N HIS A 107 -5.86 1.48 -0.76
CA HIS A 107 -5.43 0.59 0.31
C HIS A 107 -3.92 0.63 0.55
N VAL A 108 -3.12 0.47 -0.51
CA VAL A 108 -1.66 0.51 -0.41
C VAL A 108 -1.17 1.87 0.07
N GLU A 109 -1.71 2.95 -0.49
CA GLU A 109 -1.33 4.32 -0.12
C GLU A 109 -1.77 4.68 1.30
N ALA A 110 -2.94 4.21 1.76
CA ALA A 110 -3.41 4.41 3.13
C ALA A 110 -2.42 3.79 4.12
N ARG A 111 -2.01 2.53 3.91
CA ARG A 111 -1.03 1.85 4.78
C ARG A 111 0.33 2.55 4.78
N LYS A 112 0.81 3.01 3.62
CA LYS A 112 2.05 3.80 3.53
C LYS A 112 1.96 5.10 4.30
N LEU A 113 0.85 5.83 4.16
CA LEU A 113 0.64 7.09 4.87
C LEU A 113 0.58 6.87 6.38
N ILE A 114 -0.13 5.83 6.84
CA ILE A 114 -0.19 5.42 8.24
C ILE A 114 1.22 5.12 8.79
N ALA A 115 1.99 4.29 8.10
CA ALA A 115 3.37 3.97 8.50
C ALA A 115 4.21 5.25 8.62
N LYS A 116 4.11 6.14 7.63
CA LYS A 116 4.82 7.42 7.64
C LYS A 116 4.41 8.33 8.80
N CYS A 117 3.13 8.34 9.20
CA CYS A 117 2.69 9.09 10.38
C CYS A 117 3.34 8.56 11.68
N PHE A 118 3.48 7.23 11.83
CA PHE A 118 4.19 6.66 12.97
C PHE A 118 5.69 6.99 12.96
N GLU A 119 6.34 6.84 11.81
CA GLU A 119 7.77 7.14 11.65
C GLU A 119 8.07 8.61 11.94
N GLU A 120 7.28 9.53 11.39
CA GLU A 120 7.47 10.96 11.60
C GLU A 120 7.14 11.37 13.04
N ALA A 121 6.14 10.74 13.68
CA ALA A 121 5.86 10.93 15.11
C ALA A 121 7.04 10.48 15.98
N ALA A 122 7.61 9.30 15.71
CA ALA A 122 8.78 8.79 16.41
C ALA A 122 10.02 9.68 16.22
N GLY A 123 10.09 10.44 15.12
CA GLY A 123 11.16 11.39 14.85
C GLY A 123 11.01 12.75 15.54
N LEU A 124 9.85 13.09 16.11
CA LEU A 124 9.62 14.38 16.77
C LEU A 124 10.66 14.72 17.87
N PRO A 125 11.07 13.78 18.75
CA PRO A 125 12.07 14.06 19.80
C PRO A 125 13.43 14.48 19.25
N ALA A 126 13.85 13.94 18.09
CA ALA A 126 15.11 14.31 17.45
C ALA A 126 15.09 15.75 16.91
N MET A 127 13.91 16.30 16.63
CA MET A 127 13.69 17.71 16.28
C MET A 127 13.48 18.59 17.53
N GLY A 128 13.65 18.03 18.73
CA GLY A 128 13.39 18.70 19.99
C GLY A 128 11.91 18.99 20.23
N CYS A 129 11.02 18.17 19.68
CA CYS A 129 9.57 18.21 19.90
C CYS A 129 9.16 17.06 20.81
N ARG A 130 8.37 17.32 21.85
CA ARG A 130 7.91 16.32 22.82
C ARG A 130 6.40 16.41 23.00
#